data_AF-A0A9Q0BEI2-F1
#
_entry.id   AF-A0A9Q0BEI2-F1
#
_cell.length_a   1.000
_cell.length_b   1.000
_cell.length_c   1.000
_cell.angle_alpha   90.00
_cell.angle_beta   90.00
_cell.angle_gamma   90.00
#
_symmetry.space_group_name_H-M   'P 1'
#
loop_
_entity.id
_entity.type
_entity.pdbx_description
1 polymer ?
#
loop_
_entity_poly.entity_id
_entity_poly.type
_entity_poly.pdbx_seq_one_letter_code
_entity_poly.pdbx_strand_id
1 'polypeptide(L)'
;MGDMRGMKRARGDEDTSRSHSRAAEAPGTRLKKPKRSNSEYPPSFWDNLSTIPLTRGALRELDRRNRTNAASWSPRPAQPQQVPQACRDIKEFARRGGPSLLDIRGKPNSVNKKPNSVNKKPKPVIKKPESVDKKPKPEDPHLVDYGVYMASEDPEPANLEAIRDELRRGRSSLSPGQFTNDAFKTFKNTQRAAKDEATIMNTTIGLICGNDVNVSNARDILFTHLEPLTTGDIVKPKPDFFDGAHQHELSEALRADTSLAKKIVPTKHAHIPVVPNLFLEVKGPGGSFIVAERQACYDGAHGARAMHALQNHGSKDQTYDGNAYAFSATYIGGTLTLYAHHVAAPVSATSAHPQYYMTEIDAYAISGNRGRFVEGAAAFRNLRLLAKRYRETFIRNANANAQSLASGSPHDILTSTESQQGLIE
;
A
#
# COMPACT_ATOMS: atom_id res chain seq x y z
N MET A 1 61.21 31.95 15.49
CA MET A 1 62.36 32.17 14.58
C MET A 1 62.51 30.89 13.78
N GLY A 2 61.99 30.82 12.57
CA GLY A 2 62.68 31.26 11.34
C GLY A 2 63.16 29.99 10.63
N ASP A 3 62.35 29.32 9.83
CA ASP A 3 61.96 29.62 8.45
C ASP A 3 63.04 29.28 7.40
N MET A 4 62.54 28.67 6.31
CA MET A 4 62.98 28.84 4.93
C MET A 4 64.18 28.02 4.38
N ARG A 5 63.91 27.08 3.45
CA ARG A 5 64.03 27.33 1.99
C ARG A 5 63.84 26.08 1.12
N GLY A 6 62.88 26.16 0.19
CA GLY A 6 62.85 25.40 -1.07
C GLY A 6 62.74 26.37 -2.25
N MET A 7 63.67 26.29 -3.20
CA MET A 7 63.78 27.05 -4.47
C MET A 7 62.67 26.61 -5.45
N LYS A 8 61.86 27.46 -6.11
CA LYS A 8 62.02 28.49 -7.17
C LYS A 8 62.24 27.98 -8.64
N ARG A 9 61.11 27.91 -9.41
CA ARG A 9 60.84 28.42 -10.80
C ARG A 9 61.59 27.80 -12.03
N ALA A 10 61.14 27.79 -13.31
CA ALA A 10 59.97 28.25 -14.11
C ALA A 10 59.99 27.59 -15.55
N ARG A 11 58.83 27.35 -16.22
CA ARG A 11 58.24 27.90 -17.49
C ARG A 11 58.89 27.66 -18.89
N GLY A 12 58.00 27.40 -19.87
CA GLY A 12 58.05 27.61 -21.35
C GLY A 12 57.58 26.37 -22.12
N ASP A 13 56.42 26.25 -22.80
CA ASP A 13 55.71 26.92 -23.92
C ASP A 13 55.99 26.38 -25.35
N GLU A 14 54.91 26.33 -26.15
CA GLU A 14 54.69 26.06 -27.60
C GLU A 14 54.51 24.62 -28.11
N ASP A 15 53.78 24.31 -29.21
CA ASP A 15 52.50 24.67 -29.84
C ASP A 15 52.36 23.70 -31.07
N THR A 16 51.20 23.68 -31.76
CA THR A 16 50.91 23.19 -33.14
C THR A 16 50.13 21.87 -33.37
N SER A 17 48.80 22.04 -33.47
CA SER A 17 47.91 21.78 -34.63
C SER A 17 47.89 20.43 -35.39
N ARG A 18 46.70 19.79 -35.50
CA ARG A 18 46.01 19.55 -36.79
C ARG A 18 44.55 19.09 -36.65
N SER A 19 43.70 19.76 -37.41
CA SER A 19 42.26 19.58 -37.63
C SER A 19 41.91 18.47 -38.63
N HIS A 20 40.76 17.79 -38.45
CA HIS A 20 39.83 17.47 -39.55
C HIS A 20 38.41 17.20 -39.03
N SER A 21 37.47 17.98 -39.56
CA SER A 21 36.02 17.92 -39.45
C SER A 21 35.40 16.71 -40.15
N ARG A 22 34.36 16.08 -39.57
CA ARG A 22 33.36 15.33 -40.35
C ARG A 22 31.98 15.26 -39.66
N ALA A 23 31.05 15.97 -40.31
CA ALA A 23 29.62 15.75 -40.50
C ALA A 23 28.73 15.25 -39.33
N ALA A 24 27.76 16.09 -39.00
CA ALA A 24 26.54 15.74 -38.30
C ALA A 24 25.74 14.68 -39.08
N GLU A 25 25.43 13.56 -38.44
CA GLU A 25 24.47 12.57 -38.91
C GLU A 25 23.17 12.70 -38.12
N ALA A 26 22.07 12.87 -38.86
CA ALA A 26 20.73 13.06 -38.33
C ALA A 26 20.24 11.83 -37.53
N PRO A 27 19.53 12.01 -36.41
CA PRO A 27 18.96 10.87 -35.69
C PRO A 27 17.82 10.27 -36.50
N GLY A 28 18.04 9.08 -37.05
CA GLY A 28 17.04 8.27 -37.73
C GLY A 28 15.79 8.10 -36.87
N THR A 29 14.65 8.43 -37.45
CA THR A 29 13.31 8.30 -36.91
C THR A 29 12.93 6.83 -36.72
N ARG A 30 13.44 6.20 -35.67
CA ARG A 30 12.83 4.96 -35.17
C ARG A 30 11.54 5.36 -34.48
N LEU A 31 10.43 5.29 -35.22
CA LEU A 31 9.06 5.38 -34.69
C LEU A 31 8.94 4.39 -33.52
N LYS A 32 9.13 4.89 -32.29
CA LYS A 32 8.87 4.13 -31.08
C LYS A 32 7.37 3.86 -31.07
N LYS A 33 6.99 2.61 -31.35
CA LYS A 33 5.63 2.12 -31.14
C LYS A 33 5.15 2.57 -29.76
N PRO A 34 3.94 3.13 -29.62
CA PRO A 34 3.44 3.53 -28.31
C PRO A 34 3.39 2.30 -27.42
N LYS A 35 4.17 2.29 -26.33
CA LYS A 35 4.03 1.27 -25.27
C LYS A 35 2.59 1.37 -24.75
N ARG A 36 1.78 0.37 -25.07
CA ARG A 36 0.46 0.18 -24.46
C ARG A 36 0.63 0.17 -22.95
N SER A 37 -0.08 1.06 -22.25
CA SER A 37 -0.11 1.11 -20.79
C SER A 37 -0.68 -0.21 -20.26
N ASN A 38 0.16 -1.09 -19.74
CA ASN A 38 -0.28 -2.38 -19.21
C ASN A 38 -0.78 -2.22 -17.75
N SER A 39 -1.86 -1.44 -17.59
CA SER A 39 -2.60 -1.20 -16.33
C SER A 39 -3.85 -2.10 -16.23
N GLU A 40 -3.75 -3.31 -16.77
CA GLU A 40 -4.82 -4.31 -16.71
C GLU A 40 -4.45 -5.36 -15.65
N TYR A 41 -5.30 -5.47 -14.63
CA TYR A 41 -5.28 -6.59 -13.67
C TYR A 41 -5.46 -7.92 -14.43
N PRO A 42 -4.89 -9.02 -13.94
CA PRO A 42 -5.08 -10.32 -14.58
C PRO A 42 -6.57 -10.74 -14.57
N PRO A 43 -7.01 -11.63 -15.47
CA PRO A 43 -8.40 -12.11 -15.49
C PRO A 43 -8.86 -12.68 -14.14
N SER A 44 -7.96 -13.38 -13.44
CA SER A 44 -8.18 -13.94 -12.09
C SER A 44 -8.65 -12.91 -11.07
N PHE A 45 -8.12 -11.69 -11.12
CA PHE A 45 -8.58 -10.60 -10.24
C PHE A 45 -10.08 -10.37 -10.39
N TRP A 46 -10.59 -10.34 -11.62
CA TRP A 46 -12.00 -10.07 -11.91
C TRP A 46 -12.90 -11.28 -11.61
N ASP A 47 -12.36 -12.49 -11.68
CA ASP A 47 -13.09 -13.73 -11.40
C ASP A 47 -13.32 -13.96 -9.90
N ASN A 48 -12.47 -13.35 -9.05
CA ASN A 48 -12.51 -13.51 -7.60
C ASN A 48 -13.32 -12.43 -6.87
N LEU A 49 -13.93 -11.47 -7.60
CA LEU A 49 -14.78 -10.44 -6.99
C LEU A 49 -16.18 -10.99 -6.71
N SER A 50 -16.73 -10.68 -5.53
CA SER A 50 -18.12 -11.02 -5.18
C SER A 50 -19.14 -10.25 -6.03
N THR A 51 -18.78 -9.02 -6.41
CA THR A 51 -19.57 -8.13 -7.25
C THR A 51 -18.63 -7.42 -8.23
N ILE A 52 -19.05 -7.31 -9.49
CA ILE A 52 -18.27 -6.63 -10.52
C ILE A 52 -18.67 -5.16 -10.56
N PRO A 53 -17.82 -4.22 -10.11
CA PRO A 53 -18.17 -2.81 -10.14
C PRO A 53 -18.08 -2.29 -11.58
N LEU A 54 -18.98 -1.38 -11.97
CA LEU A 54 -19.02 -0.79 -13.33
C LEU A 54 -17.90 0.26 -13.55
N THR A 55 -16.67 -0.10 -13.25
CA THR A 55 -15.49 0.74 -13.47
C THR A 55 -14.98 0.63 -14.91
N ARG A 56 -14.17 1.60 -15.33
CA ARG A 56 -13.46 1.54 -16.62
C ARG A 56 -12.52 0.33 -16.74
N GLY A 57 -12.09 -0.26 -15.61
CA GLY A 57 -11.32 -1.51 -15.59
C GLY A 57 -12.19 -2.70 -15.96
N ALA A 58 -13.32 -2.86 -15.26
CA ALA A 58 -14.25 -3.96 -15.46
C ALA A 58 -14.82 -3.98 -16.88
N LEU A 59 -15.19 -2.80 -17.41
CA LEU A 59 -15.67 -2.68 -18.80
C LEU A 59 -14.61 -3.09 -19.83
N ARG A 60 -13.33 -2.76 -19.58
CA ARG A 60 -12.23 -3.18 -20.46
C ARG A 60 -11.99 -4.69 -20.40
N GLU A 61 -12.08 -5.29 -19.23
CA GLU A 61 -11.98 -6.73 -19.08
C GLU A 61 -13.16 -7.44 -19.76
N LEU A 62 -14.39 -6.94 -19.59
CA LEU A 62 -15.57 -7.44 -20.28
C LEU A 62 -15.40 -7.38 -21.80
N ASP A 63 -14.97 -6.23 -22.33
CA ASP A 63 -14.65 -6.07 -23.75
C ASP A 63 -13.57 -7.05 -24.22
N ARG A 64 -12.54 -7.28 -23.39
CA ARG A 64 -11.47 -8.25 -23.69
C ARG A 64 -12.04 -9.67 -23.81
N ARG A 65 -12.86 -10.11 -22.84
CA ARG A 65 -13.51 -11.43 -22.86
C ARG A 65 -14.44 -11.58 -24.07
N ASN A 66 -15.24 -10.56 -24.35
CA ASN A 66 -16.13 -10.55 -25.51
C ASN A 66 -15.36 -10.68 -26.84
N ARG A 67 -14.20 -10.03 -26.97
CA ARG A 67 -13.33 -10.18 -28.15
C ARG A 67 -12.73 -11.58 -28.26
N THR A 68 -12.31 -12.18 -27.14
CA THR A 68 -11.80 -13.56 -27.12
C THR A 68 -12.89 -14.56 -27.52
N ASN A 69 -14.11 -14.39 -27.01
CA ASN A 69 -15.25 -15.25 -27.34
C ASN A 69 -15.75 -15.04 -28.79
N ALA A 70 -15.70 -13.82 -29.30
CA ALA A 70 -16.01 -13.54 -30.71
C ALA A 70 -14.99 -14.20 -31.65
N ALA A 71 -13.72 -14.28 -31.25
CA ALA A 71 -12.68 -14.96 -32.03
C ALA A 71 -12.81 -16.50 -32.01
N SER A 72 -13.42 -17.09 -30.97
CA SER A 72 -13.71 -18.53 -30.94
C SER A 72 -14.93 -18.91 -31.79
N TRP A 73 -15.78 -17.94 -32.15
CA TRP A 73 -16.93 -18.16 -33.04
C TRP A 73 -16.50 -18.03 -34.49
N SER A 74 -15.89 -19.09 -35.04
CA SER A 74 -15.84 -19.23 -36.50
C SER A 74 -17.26 -19.53 -36.98
N PRO A 75 -17.87 -18.73 -37.87
CA PRO A 75 -19.13 -19.10 -38.49
C PRO A 75 -18.86 -20.35 -39.33
N ARG A 76 -19.37 -21.50 -38.89
CA ARG A 76 -19.53 -22.65 -39.78
C ARG A 76 -20.40 -22.15 -40.94
N PRO A 77 -19.98 -22.26 -42.22
CA PRO A 77 -20.86 -21.89 -43.32
C PRO A 77 -22.10 -22.78 -43.25
N ALA A 78 -23.21 -22.19 -42.82
CA ALA A 78 -24.49 -22.87 -42.77
C ALA A 78 -24.91 -23.14 -44.22
N GLN A 79 -25.10 -24.42 -44.55
CA GLN A 79 -25.73 -24.82 -45.80
C GLN A 79 -27.12 -24.18 -45.89
N PRO A 80 -27.56 -23.73 -47.07
CA PRO A 80 -28.84 -23.05 -47.23
C PRO A 80 -29.99 -24.03 -47.04
N GLN A 81 -30.49 -24.15 -45.81
CA GLN A 81 -31.80 -24.75 -45.54
C GLN A 81 -32.89 -23.70 -45.69
N GLN A 82 -33.95 -24.09 -46.39
CA GLN A 82 -35.10 -23.26 -46.76
C GLN A 82 -35.71 -22.60 -45.51
N VAL A 83 -35.78 -21.27 -45.54
CA VAL A 83 -36.36 -20.46 -44.45
C VAL A 83 -37.89 -20.60 -44.48
N PRO A 84 -38.54 -21.03 -43.38
CA PRO A 84 -39.99 -21.01 -43.26
C PRO A 84 -40.52 -19.57 -43.39
N GLN A 85 -41.74 -19.42 -43.91
CA GLN A 85 -42.37 -18.14 -44.26
C GLN A 85 -42.38 -17.11 -43.11
N ALA A 86 -42.44 -17.56 -41.85
CA ALA A 86 -42.37 -16.71 -40.65
C ALA A 86 -41.05 -15.91 -40.52
N CYS A 87 -39.95 -16.36 -41.15
CA CYS A 87 -38.67 -15.65 -41.14
C CYS A 87 -38.59 -14.51 -42.18
N ARG A 88 -39.50 -14.46 -43.16
CA ARG A 88 -39.60 -13.31 -44.08
C ARG A 88 -40.19 -12.11 -43.35
N ASP A 89 -41.16 -12.34 -42.49
CA ASP A 89 -41.83 -11.29 -41.70
C ASP A 89 -40.86 -10.62 -40.72
N ILE A 90 -39.95 -11.38 -40.10
CA ILE A 90 -38.92 -10.82 -39.20
C ILE A 90 -37.89 -9.97 -39.96
N LYS A 91 -37.48 -10.39 -41.17
CA LYS A 91 -36.55 -9.60 -42.00
C LYS A 91 -37.20 -8.33 -42.53
N GLU A 92 -38.49 -8.37 -42.86
CA GLU A 92 -39.24 -7.18 -43.30
C GLU A 92 -39.51 -6.21 -42.14
N PHE A 93 -39.82 -6.75 -40.96
CA PHE A 93 -39.95 -5.99 -39.70
C PHE A 93 -38.64 -5.26 -39.35
N ALA A 94 -37.48 -5.92 -39.49
CA ALA A 94 -36.18 -5.31 -39.23
C ALA A 94 -35.78 -4.24 -40.26
N ARG A 95 -36.22 -4.35 -41.52
CA ARG A 95 -35.95 -3.34 -42.57
C ARG A 95 -36.66 -2.01 -42.31
N ARG A 96 -37.79 -2.02 -41.61
CA ARG A 96 -38.58 -0.80 -41.31
C ARG A 96 -38.20 -0.14 -39.99
N GLY A 97 -37.05 -0.50 -39.41
CA GLY A 97 -36.49 0.17 -38.23
C GLY A 97 -37.03 -0.31 -36.88
N GLY A 98 -37.92 -1.31 -36.86
CA GLY A 98 -38.55 -1.80 -35.63
C GLY A 98 -39.44 -0.75 -34.94
N PRO A 99 -40.19 -1.13 -33.89
CA PRO A 99 -41.02 -0.20 -33.13
C PRO A 99 -40.15 0.84 -32.41
N SER A 100 -40.64 2.09 -32.42
CA SER A 100 -39.94 3.22 -31.82
C SER A 100 -39.75 3.03 -30.31
N LEU A 101 -38.50 3.11 -29.84
CA LEU A 101 -38.15 2.99 -28.41
C LEU A 101 -38.26 4.33 -27.65
N LEU A 102 -38.99 5.30 -28.20
CA LEU A 102 -39.17 6.63 -27.60
C LEU A 102 -39.84 6.55 -26.22
N ASP A 103 -40.64 5.52 -25.97
CA ASP A 103 -41.31 5.29 -24.68
C ASP A 103 -40.35 4.79 -23.57
N ILE A 104 -39.13 4.36 -23.92
CA ILE A 104 -38.13 3.84 -22.96
C ILE A 104 -37.14 4.94 -22.52
N ARG A 105 -37.14 6.11 -23.18
CA ARG A 105 -36.40 7.29 -22.70
C ARG A 105 -37.35 8.34 -22.18
N GLY A 106 -37.65 8.27 -20.89
CA GLY A 106 -38.31 9.35 -20.14
C GLY A 106 -37.46 10.63 -20.02
N LYS A 107 -37.25 11.34 -21.13
CA LYS A 107 -36.81 12.73 -21.14
C LYS A 107 -37.51 13.51 -22.27
N PRO A 108 -38.27 14.57 -21.97
CA PRO A 108 -38.85 15.40 -23.01
C PRO A 108 -37.77 16.20 -23.75
N ASN A 109 -37.91 16.25 -25.07
CA ASN A 109 -37.06 16.98 -26.00
C ASN A 109 -37.08 18.49 -25.71
N SER A 110 -35.92 19.09 -25.44
CA SER A 110 -35.74 20.53 -25.56
C SER A 110 -35.32 20.89 -26.98
N VAL A 111 -35.98 21.91 -27.50
CA VAL A 111 -36.03 22.35 -28.88
C VAL A 111 -34.68 22.85 -29.40
N ASN A 112 -34.38 22.44 -30.63
CA ASN A 112 -33.49 23.06 -31.64
C ASN A 112 -32.79 24.39 -31.25
N LYS A 113 -31.46 24.35 -31.16
CA LYS A 113 -30.60 25.46 -31.61
C LYS A 113 -29.47 24.92 -32.48
N LYS A 114 -29.38 25.45 -33.70
CA LYS A 114 -28.40 25.12 -34.74
C LYS A 114 -26.95 25.32 -34.23
N PRO A 115 -25.98 24.48 -34.62
CA PRO A 115 -24.57 24.77 -34.36
C PRO A 115 -24.01 25.69 -35.45
N ASN A 116 -23.52 26.87 -35.05
CA ASN A 116 -22.59 27.64 -35.87
C ASN A 116 -21.17 27.13 -35.61
N SER A 117 -20.51 26.76 -36.69
CA SER A 117 -19.11 26.37 -36.80
C SER A 117 -18.18 27.48 -36.29
N VAL A 118 -17.32 27.17 -35.31
CA VAL A 118 -16.05 27.87 -35.13
C VAL A 118 -14.95 26.84 -34.87
N ASN A 119 -14.14 26.63 -35.91
CA ASN A 119 -12.86 25.95 -35.86
C ASN A 119 -11.93 26.54 -34.79
N LYS A 120 -11.63 25.80 -33.73
CA LYS A 120 -10.40 25.97 -32.95
C LYS A 120 -9.76 24.61 -32.66
N LYS A 121 -8.70 24.29 -33.41
CA LYS A 121 -7.81 23.13 -33.16
C LYS A 121 -7.15 23.29 -31.78
N PRO A 122 -7.21 22.30 -30.87
CA PRO A 122 -6.32 22.26 -29.71
C PRO A 122 -4.96 21.69 -30.16
N LYS A 123 -3.89 22.47 -29.96
CA LYS A 123 -2.50 21.97 -30.06
C LYS A 123 -2.24 20.98 -28.91
N PRO A 124 -1.59 19.83 -29.13
CA PRO A 124 -1.27 18.92 -28.05
C PRO A 124 -0.10 19.48 -27.23
N VAL A 125 -0.36 19.86 -25.98
CA VAL A 125 0.70 20.07 -24.98
C VAL A 125 1.17 18.69 -24.54
N ILE A 126 2.41 18.37 -24.89
CA ILE A 126 3.11 17.16 -24.47
C ILE A 126 3.30 17.22 -22.95
N LYS A 127 2.46 16.50 -22.19
CA LYS A 127 2.76 16.15 -20.80
C LYS A 127 3.70 14.95 -20.81
N LYS A 128 4.85 15.06 -20.11
CA LYS A 128 5.75 13.93 -19.82
C LYS A 128 4.96 12.84 -19.06
N PRO A 129 5.24 11.54 -19.28
CA PRO A 129 4.57 10.48 -18.56
C PRO A 129 5.09 10.43 -17.11
N GLU A 130 4.21 10.67 -16.15
CA GLU A 130 4.37 10.20 -14.79
C GLU A 130 4.40 8.65 -14.81
N SER A 131 5.25 8.06 -13.97
CA SER A 131 5.30 6.62 -13.75
C SER A 131 3.95 6.17 -13.19
N VAL A 132 3.15 5.54 -14.03
CA VAL A 132 1.93 4.85 -13.61
C VAL A 132 2.38 3.58 -12.88
N ASP A 133 2.69 3.73 -11.61
CA ASP A 133 2.66 2.61 -10.68
C ASP A 133 1.28 1.96 -10.79
N LYS A 134 1.26 0.63 -10.82
CA LYS A 134 0.04 -0.19 -10.85
C LYS A 134 -0.68 -0.07 -9.51
N LYS A 135 -1.23 1.10 -9.20
CA LYS A 135 -1.81 1.45 -7.90
C LYS A 135 -3.28 1.01 -7.85
N PRO A 136 -3.77 0.54 -6.69
CA PRO A 136 -5.18 0.22 -6.48
C PRO A 136 -6.06 1.44 -6.81
N LYS A 137 -7.14 1.18 -7.55
CA LYS A 137 -8.11 2.21 -7.99
C LYS A 137 -9.19 2.41 -6.92
N PRO A 138 -9.91 3.55 -6.92
CA PRO A 138 -10.99 3.80 -5.99
C PRO A 138 -12.12 2.79 -6.24
N GLU A 139 -12.68 2.24 -5.15
CA GLU A 139 -13.59 1.08 -5.07
C GLU A 139 -12.90 -0.25 -5.40
N ASP A 140 -12.18 -0.84 -4.44
CA ASP A 140 -11.55 -2.15 -4.64
C ASP A 140 -12.37 -3.16 -3.81
N PRO A 141 -13.50 -3.67 -4.34
CA PRO A 141 -14.29 -4.70 -3.66
C PRO A 141 -13.42 -5.91 -3.29
N HIS A 142 -12.31 -6.11 -3.97
CA HIS A 142 -11.34 -7.15 -3.66
C HIS A 142 -10.72 -7.04 -2.26
N LEU A 143 -10.51 -5.84 -1.71
CA LEU A 143 -9.99 -5.75 -0.33
C LEU A 143 -11.06 -6.18 0.67
N VAL A 144 -12.29 -5.73 0.45
CA VAL A 144 -13.46 -6.03 1.31
C VAL A 144 -13.82 -7.52 1.24
N ASP A 145 -13.80 -8.11 0.04
CA ASP A 145 -14.05 -9.54 -0.20
C ASP A 145 -13.03 -10.45 0.52
N TYR A 146 -11.85 -9.91 0.83
CA TYR A 146 -10.78 -10.60 1.56
C TYR A 146 -10.61 -10.08 2.99
N GLY A 147 -11.64 -9.42 3.53
CA GLY A 147 -11.70 -9.04 4.95
C GLY A 147 -10.82 -7.86 5.32
N VAL A 148 -10.41 -7.00 4.38
CA VAL A 148 -9.64 -5.79 4.66
C VAL A 148 -10.55 -4.56 4.53
N TYR A 149 -10.85 -3.94 5.68
CA TYR A 149 -11.81 -2.85 5.81
C TYR A 149 -11.10 -1.54 6.14
N MET A 150 -11.39 -0.49 5.36
CA MET A 150 -10.93 0.87 5.63
C MET A 150 -11.72 1.49 6.79
N ALA A 151 -11.46 2.76 7.10
CA ALA A 151 -12.19 3.50 8.12
C ALA A 151 -13.66 3.74 7.69
N SER A 152 -14.50 2.73 7.89
CA SER A 152 -15.95 2.82 8.08
C SER A 152 -16.25 2.61 9.57
N GLU A 153 -17.46 2.91 10.05
CA GLU A 153 -17.89 2.67 11.45
C GLU A 153 -18.03 1.15 11.76
N ASP A 154 -16.96 0.42 11.53
CA ASP A 154 -16.70 -0.98 11.85
C ASP A 154 -16.25 -1.09 13.33
N PRO A 155 -16.17 -2.29 13.94
CA PRO A 155 -15.79 -2.41 15.35
C PRO A 155 -14.49 -1.66 15.64
N GLU A 156 -14.48 -0.82 16.67
CA GLU A 156 -13.27 -0.15 17.14
C GLU A 156 -12.39 -1.14 17.93
N PRO A 157 -11.04 -0.98 17.91
CA PRO A 157 -10.17 -1.83 18.71
C PRO A 157 -10.40 -1.60 20.21
N ALA A 158 -10.38 -2.69 20.98
CA ALA A 158 -10.69 -2.66 22.41
C ALA A 158 -9.74 -1.77 23.24
N ASN A 159 -8.52 -1.51 22.74
CA ASN A 159 -7.52 -0.66 23.38
C ASN A 159 -7.46 0.79 22.80
N LEU A 160 -8.47 1.24 22.05
CA LEU A 160 -8.44 2.55 21.37
C LEU A 160 -8.21 3.73 22.33
N GLU A 161 -8.92 3.79 23.46
CA GLU A 161 -8.74 4.89 24.41
C GLU A 161 -7.35 4.87 25.07
N ALA A 162 -6.81 3.68 25.38
CA ALA A 162 -5.45 3.56 25.89
C ALA A 162 -4.40 4.05 24.87
N ILE A 163 -4.65 3.84 23.57
CA ILE A 163 -3.83 4.38 22.49
C ILE A 163 -3.95 5.91 22.45
N ARG A 164 -5.17 6.47 22.51
CA ARG A 164 -5.38 7.92 22.54
C ARG A 164 -4.69 8.58 23.75
N ASP A 165 -4.76 7.96 24.92
CA ASP A 165 -4.07 8.43 26.14
C ASP A 165 -2.54 8.44 25.98
N GLU A 166 -1.97 7.43 25.34
CA GLU A 166 -0.54 7.39 25.02
C GLU A 166 -0.15 8.54 24.09
N LEU A 167 -0.97 8.82 23.07
CA LEU A 167 -0.69 9.82 22.04
C LEU A 167 -0.70 11.24 22.61
N ARG A 168 -1.59 11.53 23.57
CA ARG A 168 -1.70 12.84 24.24
C ARG A 168 -0.49 13.19 25.13
N ARG A 169 0.44 12.26 25.39
CA ARG A 169 1.60 12.53 26.26
C ARG A 169 2.55 13.55 25.63
N GLY A 170 2.80 14.64 26.36
CA GLY A 170 3.75 15.66 25.95
C GLY A 170 5.18 15.14 25.82
N ARG A 171 5.98 15.78 24.95
CA ARG A 171 7.39 15.44 24.73
C ARG A 171 8.32 16.61 25.01
N SER A 172 9.40 16.34 25.73
CA SER A 172 10.47 17.31 26.00
C SER A 172 11.14 17.81 24.72
N SER A 173 11.30 16.95 23.72
CA SER A 173 11.86 17.27 22.39
C SER A 173 11.03 18.27 21.58
N LEU A 174 9.79 18.56 22.02
CA LEU A 174 8.88 19.53 21.40
C LEU A 174 8.51 20.67 22.35
N SER A 175 9.21 20.77 23.48
CA SER A 175 9.07 21.91 24.41
C SER A 175 9.41 23.23 23.71
N PRO A 176 8.90 24.38 24.19
CA PRO A 176 9.15 25.68 23.56
C PRO A 176 10.63 26.02 23.34
N GLY A 177 11.52 25.54 24.21
CA GLY A 177 12.97 25.73 24.07
C GLY A 177 13.62 24.82 23.03
N GLN A 178 13.03 23.66 22.73
CA GLN A 178 13.55 22.69 21.76
C GLN A 178 12.92 22.86 20.36
N PHE A 179 11.64 23.24 20.30
CA PHE A 179 10.93 23.52 19.06
C PHE A 179 10.33 24.93 19.08
N THR A 180 11.12 25.88 18.58
CA THR A 180 10.84 27.32 18.61
C THR A 180 9.82 27.74 17.54
N ASN A 181 9.28 28.96 17.68
CA ASN A 181 8.43 29.56 16.64
C ASN A 181 9.16 29.70 15.30
N ASP A 182 10.47 29.97 15.31
CA ASP A 182 11.25 30.11 14.07
C ASP A 182 11.51 28.74 13.42
N ALA A 183 11.71 27.68 14.21
CA ALA A 183 11.72 26.31 13.68
C ALA A 183 10.40 25.97 12.98
N PHE A 184 9.26 26.36 13.56
CA PHE A 184 7.95 26.18 12.94
C PHE A 184 7.76 27.02 11.66
N LYS A 185 8.25 28.27 11.63
CA LYS A 185 8.25 29.08 10.40
C LYS A 185 9.06 28.42 9.29
N THR A 186 10.25 27.90 9.62
CA THR A 186 11.11 27.15 8.69
C THR A 186 10.36 25.94 8.15
N PHE A 187 9.75 25.14 9.02
CA PHE A 187 8.90 24.02 8.63
C PHE A 187 7.82 24.43 7.61
N LYS A 188 7.04 25.48 7.90
CA LYS A 188 5.99 25.98 6.98
C LYS A 188 6.54 26.41 5.62
N ASN A 189 7.68 27.08 5.60
CA ASN A 189 8.30 27.55 4.37
C ASN A 189 8.79 26.37 3.53
N THR A 190 9.44 25.39 4.16
CA THR A 190 9.92 24.18 3.48
C THR A 190 8.77 23.34 2.93
N GLN A 191 7.70 23.17 3.70
CA GLN A 191 6.50 22.48 3.25
C GLN A 191 5.89 23.15 2.01
N ARG A 192 5.74 24.48 2.02
CA ARG A 192 5.18 25.25 0.89
C ARG A 192 6.06 25.20 -0.36
N ALA A 193 7.37 25.10 -0.18
CA ALA A 193 8.33 25.02 -1.28
C ALA A 193 8.44 23.62 -1.89
N ALA A 194 8.03 22.58 -1.18
CA ALA A 194 8.12 21.20 -1.64
C ALA A 194 7.21 20.94 -2.85
N LYS A 195 7.78 20.36 -3.91
CA LYS A 195 7.09 20.12 -5.19
C LYS A 195 6.78 18.64 -5.46
N ASP A 196 7.36 17.75 -4.67
CA ASP A 196 7.24 16.31 -4.83
C ASP A 196 7.26 15.59 -3.46
N GLU A 197 6.83 14.32 -3.48
CA GLU A 197 6.74 13.46 -2.30
C GLU A 197 8.09 13.22 -1.65
N ALA A 198 9.16 13.05 -2.45
CA ALA A 198 10.51 12.82 -1.93
C ALA A 198 11.03 14.00 -1.11
N THR A 199 10.77 15.23 -1.55
CA THR A 199 11.14 16.45 -0.81
C THR A 199 10.35 16.54 0.49
N ILE A 200 9.05 16.23 0.47
CA ILE A 200 8.21 16.19 1.68
C ILE A 200 8.75 15.15 2.67
N MET A 201 9.07 13.94 2.19
CA MET A 201 9.63 12.86 3.01
C MET A 201 10.95 13.27 3.69
N ASN A 202 11.85 13.93 2.98
CA ASN A 202 13.16 14.29 3.52
C ASN A 202 13.12 15.50 4.46
N THR A 203 12.19 16.42 4.25
CA THR A 203 12.13 17.67 5.01
C THR A 203 11.07 17.63 6.11
N THR A 204 9.81 17.46 5.71
CA THR A 204 8.64 17.55 6.58
C THR A 204 8.56 16.32 7.46
N ILE A 205 8.62 15.12 6.88
CA ILE A 205 8.49 13.88 7.66
C ILE A 205 9.70 13.70 8.59
N GLY A 206 10.90 14.09 8.17
CA GLY A 206 12.07 14.10 9.05
C GLY A 206 11.83 14.90 10.34
N LEU A 207 11.23 16.10 10.24
CA LEU A 207 10.89 16.92 11.40
C LEU A 207 9.77 16.31 12.26
N ILE A 208 8.75 15.70 11.64
CA ILE A 208 7.66 15.04 12.35
C ILE A 208 8.21 13.83 13.14
N CYS A 209 9.00 12.97 12.50
CA CYS A 209 9.62 11.80 13.11
C CYS A 209 10.52 12.14 14.29
N GLY A 210 11.25 13.26 14.22
CA GLY A 210 12.22 13.65 15.22
C GLY A 210 13.43 12.71 15.30
N ASN A 211 14.46 13.15 16.01
CA ASN A 211 15.68 12.38 16.25
C ASN A 211 15.67 11.71 17.64
N ASP A 212 14.66 12.00 18.46
CA ASP A 212 14.50 11.47 19.82
C ASP A 212 13.88 10.06 19.87
N VAL A 213 13.53 9.50 18.71
CA VAL A 213 12.91 8.18 18.58
C VAL A 213 13.87 7.23 17.86
N ASN A 214 14.54 6.37 18.63
CA ASN A 214 15.41 5.33 18.09
C ASN A 214 14.60 4.07 17.75
N VAL A 215 14.05 4.04 16.53
CA VAL A 215 13.30 2.89 16.00
C VAL A 215 13.86 2.57 14.61
N SER A 216 14.20 1.29 14.40
CA SER A 216 14.66 0.79 13.11
C SER A 216 13.59 1.04 12.05
N ASN A 217 13.96 1.63 10.92
CA ASN A 217 13.02 2.06 9.89
C ASN A 217 13.63 1.95 8.48
N ALA A 218 12.77 1.89 7.48
CA ALA A 218 13.17 1.98 6.07
C ALA A 218 12.09 2.70 5.26
N ARG A 219 12.42 3.01 4.01
CA ARG A 219 11.60 3.82 3.10
C ARG A 219 11.59 3.24 1.70
N ASP A 220 10.44 3.34 1.04
CA ASP A 220 10.26 2.98 -0.38
C ASP A 220 10.70 1.54 -0.73
N ILE A 221 10.47 0.58 0.19
CA ILE A 221 10.84 -0.83 0.00
C ILE A 221 9.61 -1.66 -0.38
N LEU A 222 9.70 -2.40 -1.49
CA LEU A 222 8.66 -3.34 -1.91
C LEU A 222 8.73 -4.63 -1.07
N PHE A 223 7.62 -4.99 -0.44
CA PHE A 223 7.52 -6.16 0.44
C PHE A 223 7.40 -7.45 -0.37
N THR A 224 8.52 -7.91 -0.91
CA THR A 224 8.58 -9.02 -1.87
C THR A 224 8.39 -10.40 -1.25
N HIS A 225 8.65 -10.55 0.04
CA HIS A 225 8.66 -11.85 0.72
C HIS A 225 7.36 -12.18 1.47
N LEU A 226 6.53 -11.18 1.77
CA LEU A 226 5.27 -11.41 2.45
C LEU A 226 4.30 -12.20 1.55
N GLU A 227 3.56 -13.13 2.15
CA GLU A 227 2.41 -13.76 1.50
C GLU A 227 1.31 -12.70 1.25
N PRO A 228 0.52 -12.80 0.17
CA PRO A 228 -0.54 -11.83 -0.08
C PRO A 228 -1.64 -11.92 0.99
N LEU A 229 -2.38 -10.83 1.21
CA LEU A 229 -3.62 -10.85 2.00
C LEU A 229 -4.81 -11.34 1.14
N THR A 230 -4.69 -11.24 -0.18
CA THR A 230 -5.72 -11.62 -1.16
C THR A 230 -5.17 -12.68 -2.14
N THR A 231 -5.74 -12.80 -3.34
CA THR A 231 -5.30 -13.78 -4.39
C THR A 231 -3.90 -13.57 -4.96
N GLY A 232 -3.16 -12.54 -4.52
CA GLY A 232 -1.85 -12.21 -5.05
C GLY A 232 -1.88 -11.43 -6.38
N ASP A 233 -3.07 -11.10 -6.87
CA ASP A 233 -3.27 -10.27 -8.06
C ASP A 233 -3.12 -8.75 -7.76
N ILE A 234 -3.18 -8.37 -6.48
CA ILE A 234 -2.91 -7.00 -6.01
C ILE A 234 -1.39 -6.79 -5.93
N VAL A 235 -0.96 -5.56 -6.20
CA VAL A 235 0.43 -5.15 -6.00
C VAL A 235 0.85 -5.32 -4.55
N LYS A 236 2.08 -5.80 -4.35
CA LYS A 236 2.68 -5.99 -3.03
C LYS A 236 2.83 -4.64 -2.32
N PRO A 237 2.73 -4.59 -0.98
CA PRO A 237 2.93 -3.37 -0.20
C PRO A 237 4.27 -2.69 -0.53
N LYS A 238 4.24 -1.36 -0.63
CA LYS A 238 5.43 -0.52 -0.81
C LYS A 238 5.24 0.79 -0.05
N PRO A 239 5.26 0.76 1.30
CA PRO A 239 5.08 1.96 2.11
C PRO A 239 6.19 2.99 1.84
N ASP A 240 5.84 4.28 1.85
CA ASP A 240 6.82 5.36 1.76
C ASP A 240 7.79 5.34 2.96
N PHE A 241 7.28 4.93 4.13
CA PHE A 241 8.06 4.74 5.36
C PHE A 241 7.43 3.68 6.24
N PHE A 242 8.26 2.91 6.95
CA PHE A 242 7.81 2.00 7.99
C PHE A 242 8.84 1.79 9.09
N ASP A 243 8.35 1.53 10.31
CA ASP A 243 9.16 1.10 11.45
C ASP A 243 9.08 -0.42 11.61
N GLY A 244 10.19 -1.04 12.03
CA GLY A 244 10.29 -2.47 12.34
C GLY A 244 11.33 -2.79 13.41
N ALA A 245 11.61 -4.07 13.60
CA ALA A 245 12.68 -4.60 14.43
C ALA A 245 13.92 -4.92 13.59
N HIS A 246 15.08 -5.00 14.22
CA HIS A 246 16.27 -5.57 13.60
C HIS A 246 16.15 -7.09 13.49
N GLN A 247 16.74 -7.66 12.44
CA GLN A 247 16.66 -9.10 12.19
C GLN A 247 17.22 -9.96 13.34
N HIS A 248 18.23 -9.46 14.06
CA HIS A 248 18.84 -10.19 15.18
C HIS A 248 17.94 -10.27 16.43
N GLU A 249 16.86 -9.49 16.49
CA GLU A 249 15.86 -9.59 17.57
C GLU A 249 15.01 -10.88 17.43
N LEU A 250 15.01 -11.51 16.26
CA LEU A 250 14.40 -12.82 16.04
C LEU A 250 15.40 -13.94 16.33
N SER A 251 15.00 -14.89 17.19
CA SER A 251 15.78 -16.10 17.46
C SER A 251 15.99 -16.92 16.18
N GLU A 252 17.00 -17.78 16.18
CA GLU A 252 17.27 -18.66 15.03
C GLU A 252 16.07 -19.55 14.69
N ALA A 253 15.38 -20.07 15.70
CA ALA A 253 14.16 -20.85 15.53
C ALA A 253 13.04 -20.06 14.83
N LEU A 254 12.76 -18.82 15.26
CA LEU A 254 11.77 -17.97 14.57
C LEU A 254 12.21 -17.60 13.15
N ARG A 255 13.51 -17.39 12.92
CA ARG A 255 14.05 -17.11 11.58
C ARG A 255 13.95 -18.32 10.66
N ALA A 256 14.01 -19.54 11.21
CA ALA A 256 13.87 -20.79 10.48
C ALA A 256 12.40 -21.17 10.20
N ASP A 257 11.44 -20.65 10.97
CA ASP A 257 10.01 -20.84 10.71
C ASP A 257 9.59 -20.11 9.42
N THR A 258 9.56 -20.87 8.32
CA THR A 258 9.18 -20.36 7.00
C THR A 258 7.73 -19.89 6.93
N SER A 259 6.84 -20.42 7.76
CA SER A 259 5.42 -20.06 7.79
C SER A 259 5.21 -18.70 8.47
N LEU A 260 5.96 -18.44 9.55
CA LEU A 260 5.98 -17.15 10.22
C LEU A 260 6.75 -16.10 9.41
N ALA A 261 7.89 -16.47 8.83
CA ALA A 261 8.73 -15.55 8.07
C ALA A 261 7.99 -14.90 6.89
N LYS A 262 7.07 -15.63 6.24
CA LYS A 262 6.19 -15.10 5.18
C LYS A 262 5.14 -14.09 5.68
N LYS A 263 4.94 -13.96 6.98
CA LYS A 263 4.02 -12.99 7.59
C LYS A 263 4.75 -11.80 8.20
N ILE A 264 5.98 -11.99 8.67
CA ILE A 264 6.69 -10.98 9.45
C ILE A 264 7.95 -10.42 8.77
N VAL A 265 8.50 -11.04 7.72
CA VAL A 265 9.74 -10.59 7.08
C VAL A 265 9.44 -9.94 5.72
N PRO A 266 9.56 -8.60 5.59
CA PRO A 266 9.15 -7.90 4.36
C PRO A 266 9.99 -8.25 3.13
N THR A 267 11.31 -8.39 3.33
CA THR A 267 12.28 -8.72 2.29
C THR A 267 13.37 -9.64 2.83
N LYS A 268 14.13 -10.28 1.93
CA LYS A 268 15.29 -11.11 2.31
C LYS A 268 16.57 -10.32 2.63
N HIS A 269 16.55 -8.98 2.54
CA HIS A 269 17.72 -8.15 2.77
C HIS A 269 17.97 -7.96 4.28
N ALA A 270 19.15 -8.33 4.76
CA ALA A 270 19.43 -8.42 6.20
C ALA A 270 19.40 -7.08 6.98
N HIS A 271 19.60 -5.95 6.28
CA HIS A 271 19.60 -4.62 6.89
C HIS A 271 18.22 -3.94 6.89
N ILE A 272 17.21 -4.55 6.25
CA ILE A 272 15.86 -4.01 6.21
C ILE A 272 15.11 -4.46 7.48
N PRO A 273 14.37 -3.56 8.16
CA PRO A 273 13.62 -3.93 9.34
C PRO A 273 12.64 -5.07 9.07
N VAL A 274 12.53 -5.98 10.04
CA VAL A 274 11.54 -7.06 10.07
C VAL A 274 10.38 -6.68 10.98
N VAL A 275 9.28 -7.44 10.90
CA VAL A 275 8.09 -7.29 11.71
C VAL A 275 7.53 -5.86 11.69
N PRO A 276 7.23 -5.28 10.51
CA PRO A 276 6.74 -3.92 10.46
C PRO A 276 5.35 -3.82 11.09
N ASN A 277 5.13 -2.82 11.94
CA ASN A 277 3.82 -2.54 12.55
C ASN A 277 3.53 -1.04 12.72
N LEU A 278 4.31 -0.17 12.08
CA LEU A 278 3.93 1.23 11.85
C LEU A 278 4.32 1.63 10.43
N PHE A 279 3.38 2.25 9.72
CA PHE A 279 3.54 2.66 8.31
C PHE A 279 3.18 4.12 8.12
N LEU A 280 3.73 4.75 7.09
CA LEU A 280 3.38 6.11 6.70
C LEU A 280 3.31 6.22 5.17
N GLU A 281 2.22 6.81 4.70
CA GLU A 281 1.95 7.15 3.31
C GLU A 281 1.90 8.66 3.14
N VAL A 282 2.67 9.18 2.20
CA VAL A 282 2.79 10.60 1.93
C VAL A 282 2.25 10.90 0.55
N LYS A 283 1.56 12.03 0.43
CA LYS A 283 1.13 12.53 -0.88
C LYS A 283 1.60 13.94 -1.12
N GLY A 284 2.09 14.16 -2.34
CA GLY A 284 2.53 15.45 -2.82
C GLY A 284 1.36 16.38 -3.16
N PRO A 285 1.64 17.61 -3.61
CA PRO A 285 0.63 18.52 -4.13
C PRO A 285 -0.20 17.84 -5.24
N GLY A 286 -1.53 17.78 -5.07
CA GLY A 286 -2.44 17.14 -6.02
C GLY A 286 -2.57 15.62 -5.87
N GLY A 287 -1.92 15.01 -4.87
CA GLY A 287 -2.11 13.60 -4.55
C GLY A 287 -3.50 13.31 -3.96
N SER A 288 -3.96 12.07 -4.12
CA SER A 288 -5.30 11.65 -3.73
C SER A 288 -5.32 11.12 -2.29
N PHE A 289 -6.17 11.74 -1.45
CA PHE A 289 -6.43 11.28 -0.07
C PHE A 289 -6.89 9.82 -0.05
N ILE A 290 -7.90 9.49 -0.85
CA ILE A 290 -8.46 8.13 -0.91
C ILE A 290 -7.42 7.08 -1.32
N VAL A 291 -6.46 7.44 -2.17
CA VAL A 291 -5.37 6.53 -2.53
C VAL A 291 -4.42 6.31 -1.35
N ALA A 292 -4.03 7.36 -0.64
CA ALA A 292 -3.16 7.25 0.53
C ALA A 292 -3.81 6.45 1.67
N GLU A 293 -5.09 6.70 1.94
CA GLU A 293 -5.86 6.00 2.96
C GLU A 293 -5.96 4.50 2.65
N ARG A 294 -6.17 4.13 1.37
CA ARG A 294 -6.14 2.73 0.93
C ARG A 294 -4.79 2.07 1.12
N GLN A 295 -3.71 2.77 0.77
CA GLN A 295 -2.36 2.25 0.96
C GLN A 295 -2.07 2.07 2.46
N ALA A 296 -2.42 3.06 3.28
CA ALA A 296 -2.27 3.00 4.73
C ALA A 296 -3.11 1.87 5.37
N CYS A 297 -4.30 1.59 4.82
CA CYS A 297 -5.13 0.43 5.20
C CYS A 297 -4.45 -0.89 4.84
N TYR A 298 -4.03 -1.04 3.59
CA TYR A 298 -3.43 -2.27 3.10
C TYR A 298 -2.10 -2.59 3.81
N ASP A 299 -1.23 -1.60 3.99
CA ASP A 299 0.03 -1.75 4.70
C ASP A 299 -0.21 -2.08 6.19
N GLY A 300 -1.15 -1.38 6.82
CA GLY A 300 -1.53 -1.61 8.21
C GLY A 300 -2.12 -3.02 8.45
N ALA A 301 -2.91 -3.55 7.50
CA ALA A 301 -3.41 -4.92 7.55
C ALA A 301 -2.28 -5.96 7.52
N HIS A 302 -1.22 -5.74 6.73
CA HIS A 302 -0.02 -6.59 6.76
C HIS A 302 0.67 -6.54 8.13
N GLY A 303 0.78 -5.35 8.73
CA GLY A 303 1.31 -5.21 10.08
C GLY A 303 0.45 -5.87 11.15
N ALA A 304 -0.87 -5.76 11.06
CA ALA A 304 -1.81 -6.40 11.97
C ALA A 304 -1.69 -7.93 11.90
N ARG A 305 -1.58 -8.49 10.68
CA ARG A 305 -1.29 -9.91 10.48
C ARG A 305 0.05 -10.31 11.10
N ALA A 306 1.10 -9.50 10.95
CA ALA A 306 2.40 -9.79 11.53
C ALA A 306 2.35 -9.84 13.07
N MET A 307 1.66 -8.89 13.69
CA MET A 307 1.44 -8.87 15.15
C MET A 307 0.62 -10.07 15.62
N HIS A 308 -0.48 -10.37 14.94
CA HIS A 308 -1.33 -11.51 15.25
C HIS A 308 -0.59 -12.86 15.10
N ALA A 309 0.27 -12.99 14.08
CA ALA A 309 1.08 -14.18 13.89
C ALA A 309 2.10 -14.40 15.01
N LEU A 310 2.71 -13.33 15.52
CA LEU A 310 3.63 -13.42 16.68
C LEU A 310 2.89 -13.70 17.98
N GLN A 311 1.74 -13.03 18.21
CA GLN A 311 0.91 -13.23 19.39
C GLN A 311 0.50 -14.70 19.55
N ASN A 312 0.20 -15.37 18.44
CA ASN A 312 -0.26 -16.75 18.40
C ASN A 312 0.87 -17.77 18.12
N HIS A 313 2.14 -17.35 18.10
CA HIS A 313 3.23 -18.25 17.77
C HIS A 313 3.37 -19.38 18.83
N GLY A 314 3.22 -20.62 18.38
CA GLY A 314 3.28 -21.83 19.22
C GLY A 314 1.96 -22.25 19.86
N SER A 315 0.88 -21.50 19.65
CA SER A 315 -0.47 -21.84 20.12
C SER A 315 -1.20 -22.74 19.12
N LYS A 316 -2.00 -23.71 19.62
CA LYS A 316 -2.88 -24.54 18.78
C LYS A 316 -4.15 -23.80 18.37
N ASP A 317 -4.66 -22.95 19.26
CA ASP A 317 -5.84 -22.13 19.03
C ASP A 317 -5.43 -20.68 18.77
N GLN A 318 -6.05 -20.05 17.77
CA GLN A 318 -5.81 -18.64 17.47
C GLN A 318 -6.71 -17.76 18.35
N THR A 319 -6.10 -16.83 19.08
CA THR A 319 -6.78 -15.83 19.88
C THR A 319 -6.94 -14.53 19.11
N TYR A 320 -8.14 -13.98 19.12
CA TYR A 320 -8.48 -12.66 18.59
C TYR A 320 -8.96 -11.78 19.75
N ASP A 321 -8.06 -10.97 20.31
CA ASP A 321 -8.34 -10.15 21.49
C ASP A 321 -8.98 -8.79 21.16
N GLY A 322 -9.16 -8.47 19.88
CA GLY A 322 -9.73 -7.22 19.41
C GLY A 322 -8.85 -5.99 19.62
N ASN A 323 -7.58 -6.16 20.02
CA ASN A 323 -6.68 -5.03 20.27
C ASN A 323 -5.91 -4.63 19.00
N ALA A 324 -5.63 -3.33 18.88
CA ALA A 324 -4.73 -2.81 17.86
C ALA A 324 -3.28 -2.83 18.33
N TYR A 325 -2.44 -3.49 17.54
CA TYR A 325 -0.99 -3.58 17.74
C TYR A 325 -0.18 -3.11 16.52
N ALA A 326 -0.87 -2.76 15.44
CA ALA A 326 -0.29 -2.18 14.24
C ALA A 326 -0.95 -0.84 13.92
N PHE A 327 -0.18 0.05 13.29
CA PHE A 327 -0.57 1.43 13.08
C PHE A 327 -0.19 1.89 11.69
N SER A 328 -0.91 2.87 11.16
CA SER A 328 -0.48 3.59 9.98
C SER A 328 -0.76 5.08 10.11
N ALA A 329 -0.17 5.86 9.22
CA ALA A 329 -0.41 7.29 9.15
C ALA A 329 -0.45 7.74 7.69
N THR A 330 -1.16 8.83 7.44
CA THR A 330 -1.09 9.57 6.18
C THR A 330 -0.61 10.99 6.44
N TYR A 331 0.23 11.52 5.56
CA TYR A 331 0.54 12.95 5.52
C TYR A 331 0.21 13.55 4.16
N ILE A 332 -0.81 14.42 4.15
CA ILE A 332 -1.35 15.01 2.92
C ILE A 332 -1.72 16.46 3.19
N GLY A 333 -1.23 17.37 2.35
CA GLY A 333 -1.66 18.78 2.41
C GLY A 333 -1.39 19.49 3.74
N GLY A 334 -0.50 18.97 4.59
CA GLY A 334 -0.24 19.53 5.91
C GLY A 334 -1.13 19.00 7.03
N THR A 335 -1.89 17.93 6.76
CA THR A 335 -2.63 17.15 7.75
C THR A 335 -1.94 15.81 7.94
N LEU A 336 -1.75 15.42 9.20
CA LEU A 336 -1.26 14.12 9.63
C LEU A 336 -2.41 13.36 10.26
N THR A 337 -2.84 12.25 9.66
CA THR A 337 -3.91 11.39 10.21
C THR A 337 -3.30 10.08 10.68
N LEU A 338 -3.70 9.61 11.86
CA LEU A 338 -3.18 8.40 12.50
C LEU A 338 -4.28 7.33 12.57
N TYR A 339 -3.91 6.08 12.27
CA TYR A 339 -4.84 4.96 12.22
C TYR A 339 -4.34 3.77 13.05
N ALA A 340 -5.28 3.07 13.67
CA ALA A 340 -5.07 1.82 14.39
C ALA A 340 -5.57 0.65 13.54
N HIS A 341 -4.87 -0.49 13.60
CA HIS A 341 -5.23 -1.71 12.88
C HIS A 341 -5.34 -2.87 13.86
N HIS A 342 -6.47 -3.57 13.82
CA HIS A 342 -6.71 -4.76 14.63
C HIS A 342 -7.26 -5.91 13.79
N VAL A 343 -7.14 -7.11 14.34
CA VAL A 343 -7.57 -8.36 13.70
C VAL A 343 -8.79 -8.90 14.43
N ALA A 344 -9.80 -9.32 13.69
CA ALA A 344 -10.93 -10.08 14.21
C ALA A 344 -11.00 -11.49 13.59
N ALA A 345 -11.73 -12.37 14.28
CA ALA A 345 -11.95 -13.73 13.83
C ALA A 345 -12.68 -13.74 12.46
N PRO A 346 -12.50 -14.79 11.64
CA PRO A 346 -13.27 -14.93 10.42
C PRO A 346 -14.79 -14.98 10.67
N VAL A 347 -15.59 -14.38 9.78
CA VAL A 347 -17.06 -14.25 9.91
C VAL A 347 -17.79 -15.59 9.91
N SER A 348 -17.24 -16.60 9.24
CA SER A 348 -17.81 -17.94 9.19
C SER A 348 -16.71 -18.97 9.05
N ALA A 349 -17.01 -20.23 9.37
CA ALA A 349 -16.12 -21.36 9.10
C ALA A 349 -15.80 -21.57 7.60
N THR A 350 -16.57 -20.94 6.69
CA THR A 350 -16.36 -21.02 5.24
C THR A 350 -15.51 -19.87 4.70
N SER A 351 -15.43 -18.73 5.39
CA SER A 351 -14.44 -17.70 5.12
C SER A 351 -13.19 -17.99 5.93
N ALA A 352 -12.12 -18.46 5.28
CA ALA A 352 -10.90 -18.85 5.98
C ALA A 352 -10.02 -17.67 6.44
N HIS A 353 -10.35 -16.44 6.05
CA HIS A 353 -9.48 -15.28 6.23
C HIS A 353 -9.87 -14.48 7.47
N PRO A 354 -8.91 -14.13 8.34
CA PRO A 354 -9.13 -13.14 9.39
C PRO A 354 -9.60 -11.80 8.81
N GLN A 355 -10.33 -11.03 9.61
CA GLN A 355 -10.73 -9.68 9.25
C GLN A 355 -9.70 -8.67 9.80
N TYR A 356 -9.42 -7.63 9.01
CA TYR A 356 -8.50 -6.56 9.32
C TYR A 356 -9.24 -5.23 9.21
N TYR A 357 -9.28 -4.49 10.31
CA TYR A 357 -10.00 -3.23 10.41
C TYR A 357 -9.04 -2.09 10.65
N MET A 358 -9.21 -1.01 9.89
CA MET A 358 -8.53 0.26 10.10
C MET A 358 -9.47 1.26 10.77
N THR A 359 -9.08 1.80 11.92
CA THR A 359 -9.83 2.82 12.68
C THR A 359 -9.03 4.12 12.72
N GLU A 360 -9.64 5.26 12.40
CA GLU A 360 -9.01 6.57 12.60
C GLU A 360 -8.88 6.85 14.11
N ILE A 361 -7.65 7.11 14.56
CA ILE A 361 -7.38 7.46 15.96
C ILE A 361 -7.66 8.95 16.17
N ASP A 362 -7.02 9.78 15.33
CA ASP A 362 -7.07 11.25 15.37
C ASP A 362 -6.42 11.86 14.10
N ALA A 363 -6.68 13.15 13.85
CA ALA A 363 -6.12 13.91 12.73
C ALA A 363 -5.63 15.30 13.16
N TYR A 364 -4.39 15.63 12.78
CA TYR A 364 -3.70 16.85 13.18
C TYR A 364 -3.39 17.74 11.98
N ALA A 365 -3.97 18.95 11.96
CA ALA A 365 -3.63 20.00 10.99
C ALA A 365 -2.28 20.66 11.31
N ILE A 366 -1.18 19.90 11.19
CA ILE A 366 0.16 20.27 11.66
C ILE A 366 0.76 21.49 10.95
N SER A 367 0.26 21.86 9.77
CA SER A 367 0.68 23.07 9.05
C SER A 367 0.01 24.37 9.52
N GLY A 368 -1.04 24.28 10.34
CA GLY A 368 -1.85 25.42 10.76
C GLY A 368 -1.10 26.38 11.69
N ASN A 369 -0.63 25.87 12.83
CA ASN A 369 0.12 26.64 13.84
C ASN A 369 1.09 25.75 14.64
N ARG A 370 1.99 26.37 15.42
CA ARG A 370 3.01 25.63 16.20
C ARG A 370 2.40 24.65 17.19
N GLY A 371 1.30 25.01 17.85
CA GLY A 371 0.60 24.13 18.79
C GLY A 371 0.14 22.83 18.12
N ARG A 372 -0.54 22.94 16.97
CA ARG A 372 -0.99 21.78 16.18
C ARG A 372 0.16 20.94 15.65
N PHE A 373 1.27 21.58 15.27
CA PHE A 373 2.48 20.83 14.91
C PHE A 373 3.00 20.02 16.10
N VAL A 374 3.13 20.65 17.27
CA VAL A 374 3.65 19.99 18.48
C VAL A 374 2.74 18.83 18.89
N GLU A 375 1.42 19.02 18.89
CA GLU A 375 0.44 17.97 19.19
C GLU A 375 0.60 16.78 18.22
N GLY A 376 0.52 17.03 16.90
CA GLY A 376 0.60 15.95 15.92
C GLY A 376 1.96 15.25 15.86
N ALA A 377 3.06 16.01 15.97
CA ALA A 377 4.39 15.43 16.02
C ALA A 377 4.61 14.62 17.31
N ALA A 378 4.11 15.08 18.46
CA ALA A 378 4.18 14.32 19.70
C ALA A 378 3.38 13.00 19.59
N ALA A 379 2.14 13.09 19.09
CA ALA A 379 1.27 11.94 18.89
C ALA A 379 1.93 10.88 17.98
N PHE A 380 2.45 11.28 16.82
CA PHE A 380 3.10 10.34 15.91
C PHE A 380 4.35 9.70 16.52
N ARG A 381 5.20 10.49 17.19
CA ARG A 381 6.39 9.94 17.86
C ARG A 381 6.03 8.98 19.00
N ASN A 382 4.96 9.27 19.75
CA ASN A 382 4.44 8.38 20.78
C ASN A 382 3.90 7.08 20.18
N LEU A 383 3.17 7.18 19.06
CA LEU A 383 2.67 6.03 18.32
C LEU A 383 3.81 5.12 17.85
N ARG A 384 4.92 5.69 17.35
CA ARG A 384 6.15 4.94 17.00
C ARG A 384 6.73 4.16 18.16
N LEU A 385 6.82 4.78 19.35
CA LEU A 385 7.31 4.09 20.54
C LEU A 385 6.33 3.02 21.05
N LEU A 386 5.02 3.30 21.00
CA LEU A 386 3.98 2.34 21.37
C LEU A 386 4.03 1.10 20.47
N ALA A 387 4.08 1.31 19.14
CA ALA A 387 4.24 0.25 18.14
C ALA A 387 5.48 -0.60 18.43
N LYS A 388 6.61 0.04 18.73
CA LYS A 388 7.85 -0.65 19.12
C LYS A 388 7.66 -1.52 20.37
N ARG A 389 7.03 -1.00 21.43
CA ARG A 389 6.82 -1.76 22.68
C ARG A 389 5.95 -3.00 22.47
N TYR A 390 4.87 -2.89 21.71
CA TYR A 390 4.03 -4.05 21.37
C TYR A 390 4.81 -5.08 20.57
N ARG A 391 5.49 -4.65 19.51
CA ARG A 391 6.32 -5.50 18.65
C ARG A 391 7.40 -6.24 19.45
N GLU A 392 8.16 -5.54 20.28
CA GLU A 392 9.21 -6.15 21.10
C GLU A 392 8.67 -7.16 22.12
N THR A 393 7.48 -6.89 22.67
CA THR A 393 6.83 -7.82 23.59
C THR A 393 6.43 -9.10 22.87
N PHE A 394 5.81 -9.00 21.69
CA PHE A 394 5.42 -10.16 20.91
C PHE A 394 6.61 -10.94 20.36
N ILE A 395 7.67 -10.26 19.91
CA ILE A 395 8.93 -10.91 19.51
C ILE A 395 9.53 -11.69 20.70
N ARG A 396 9.60 -11.08 21.89
CA ARG A 396 10.14 -11.72 23.09
C ARG A 396 9.35 -12.98 23.46
N ASN A 397 8.03 -12.89 23.48
CA ASN A 397 7.15 -14.02 23.81
C ASN A 397 7.27 -15.13 22.75
N ALA A 398 7.24 -14.79 21.47
CA ALA A 398 7.39 -15.77 20.39
C ALA A 398 8.77 -16.46 20.42
N ASN A 399 9.84 -15.73 20.74
CA ASN A 399 11.18 -16.30 20.92
C ASN A 399 11.22 -17.30 22.08
N ALA A 400 10.61 -16.97 23.22
CA ALA A 400 10.53 -17.87 24.38
C ALA A 400 9.74 -19.14 24.04
N ASN A 401 8.62 -19.01 23.33
CA ASN A 401 7.81 -20.14 22.88
C ASN A 401 8.60 -21.04 21.90
N ALA A 402 9.34 -20.45 20.96
CA ALA A 402 10.17 -21.19 20.01
C ALA A 402 11.26 -22.00 20.71
N GLN A 403 11.88 -21.44 21.76
CA GLN A 403 12.86 -22.15 22.58
C GLN A 403 12.20 -23.32 23.34
N SER A 404 11.04 -23.11 23.95
CA SER A 404 10.31 -24.16 24.67
C SER A 404 9.94 -25.33 23.76
N LEU A 405 9.48 -25.04 22.53
CA LEU A 405 9.14 -26.06 21.53
C LEU A 405 10.38 -26.84 21.07
N ALA A 406 11.53 -26.17 20.91
CA ALA A 406 12.78 -26.82 20.55
C ALA A 406 13.35 -27.69 21.68
N SER A 407 13.13 -27.33 22.95
CA SER A 407 13.53 -28.13 24.11
C SER A 407 12.55 -29.29 24.43
N GLY A 408 11.35 -29.29 23.86
CA GLY A 408 10.26 -30.20 24.18
C GLY A 408 10.04 -31.36 23.21
N SER A 409 11.08 -32.15 22.87
CA SER A 409 10.98 -33.60 22.56
C SER A 409 12.35 -34.22 22.18
N PRO A 410 12.67 -35.48 22.54
CA PRO A 410 11.86 -36.51 23.21
C PRO A 410 12.46 -37.03 24.54
N HIS A 411 11.73 -36.94 25.64
CA HIS A 411 11.91 -37.86 26.78
C HIS A 411 10.63 -38.25 27.53
N ASP A 412 9.45 -37.68 27.20
CA ASP A 412 8.18 -38.06 27.82
C ASP A 412 7.45 -39.18 27.06
N ILE A 413 8.17 -40.26 26.77
CA ILE A 413 7.58 -41.57 26.46
C ILE A 413 8.28 -42.57 27.37
N LEU A 414 7.67 -42.88 28.52
CA LEU A 414 7.82 -44.07 29.38
C LEU A 414 7.71 -43.69 30.87
N THR A 415 6.51 -43.38 31.36
CA THR A 415 6.07 -43.73 32.73
C THR A 415 4.57 -43.44 32.87
N SER A 416 3.72 -44.23 32.22
CA SER A 416 2.30 -44.32 32.61
C SER A 416 1.65 -45.60 32.06
N THR A 417 2.30 -46.75 32.28
CA THR A 417 1.68 -48.07 32.18
C THR A 417 2.35 -48.97 33.20
N GLU A 418 1.88 -48.94 34.45
CA GLU A 418 1.83 -50.08 35.38
C GLU A 418 1.45 -49.59 36.77
N SER A 419 0.14 -49.68 37.09
CA SER A 419 -0.33 -50.00 38.44
C SER A 419 -1.86 -49.92 38.51
N GLN A 420 -2.56 -50.84 37.84
CA GLN A 420 -3.90 -51.28 38.26
C GLN A 420 -4.09 -52.75 37.88
N GLN A 421 -3.46 -53.63 38.64
CA GLN A 421 -3.89 -55.01 38.82
C GLN A 421 -3.64 -55.39 40.28
N GLY A 422 -4.72 -55.75 40.97
CA GLY A 422 -4.67 -56.35 42.30
C GLY A 422 -5.55 -55.64 43.32
N LEU A 423 -6.82 -56.06 43.40
CA LEU A 423 -7.40 -56.61 44.64
C LEU A 423 -8.85 -57.02 44.37
N ILE A 424 -9.01 -58.32 44.14
CA ILE A 424 -10.17 -59.11 44.52
C ILE A 424 -9.83 -59.66 45.91
N GLU A 425 -10.58 -59.25 46.93
CA GLU A 425 -11.19 -60.09 47.97
C GLU A 425 -12.10 -59.23 48.87
#